data_AF-G5BPX2-F1
#
_entry.id   AF-G5BPX2-F1
#
_cell.length_a   1.000
_cell.length_b   1.000
_cell.length_c   1.000
_cell.angle_alpha   90.00
_cell.angle_beta   90.00
_cell.angle_gamma   90.00
#
_symmetry.space_group_name_H-M   'P 1'
#
loop_
_entity.id
_entity.type
_entity.pdbx_description
1 polymer ?
#
loop_
_entity_poly.entity_id
_entity_poly.type
_entity_poly.pdbx_seq_one_letter_code
_entity_poly.pdbx_strand_id
1 'polypeptide(L)'
;MIPKYLRLVYFVGLFIRHIQSQDCTLQNVRLSTVTKENVRLLSSVSNPLPLRCLREIKAFGLPQNILSYSQHVERDIKEVFYDIIIQAFNIFSRHTSDSTWKEEYLTQIKSELAEQREYLEQCLKEEKKENKGMQEMKTHELEHSGVQVVQQSKLALRGYFQRIENYLKDKKYSYCAWKIVQVEIKRCFFYFLKFIKLPRGNKVYF
;
A
#
# COMPACT_ATOMS: atom_id res chain seq x y z
N MET A 1 -41.35 9.02 -24.00
CA MET A 1 -41.09 7.70 -24.63
C MET A 1 -39.60 7.64 -24.90
N ILE A 2 -38.82 6.88 -24.12
CA ILE A 2 -37.36 6.85 -24.28
C ILE A 2 -37.03 6.00 -25.52
N PRO A 3 -36.25 6.51 -26.49
CA PRO A 3 -35.92 5.76 -27.70
C PRO A 3 -35.25 4.42 -27.36
N LYS A 4 -35.59 3.35 -28.09
CA LYS A 4 -35.05 1.99 -27.87
C LYS A 4 -33.51 1.96 -27.87
N TYR A 5 -32.86 2.81 -28.67
CA TYR A 5 -31.40 2.91 -28.74
C TYR A 5 -30.79 3.47 -27.44
N LEU A 6 -31.47 4.42 -26.79
CA LEU A 6 -31.00 5.02 -25.53
C LEU A 6 -30.97 3.99 -24.40
N ARG A 7 -31.97 3.09 -24.36
CA ARG A 7 -32.01 1.97 -23.41
C ARG A 7 -30.87 0.97 -23.64
N LEU A 8 -30.58 0.61 -24.88
CA LEU A 8 -29.49 -0.30 -25.22
C LEU A 8 -28.12 0.28 -24.83
N VAL A 9 -27.88 1.57 -25.14
CA VAL A 9 -26.65 2.27 -24.73
C VAL A 9 -26.52 2.32 -23.20
N TYR A 10 -27.61 2.56 -22.49
CA TYR A 10 -27.64 2.56 -21.03
C TYR A 10 -27.32 1.16 -20.44
N PHE A 11 -27.93 0.10 -20.95
CA PHE A 11 -27.64 -1.27 -20.52
C PHE A 11 -26.19 -1.67 -20.83
N VAL A 12 -25.68 -1.38 -22.02
CA VAL A 12 -24.28 -1.65 -22.38
C VAL A 12 -23.33 -0.87 -21.47
N GLY A 13 -23.64 0.40 -21.17
CA GLY A 13 -22.87 1.21 -20.22
C GLY A 13 -22.87 0.64 -18.80
N LEU A 14 -24.01 0.11 -18.32
CA LEU A 14 -24.11 -0.55 -17.01
C LEU A 14 -23.34 -1.88 -16.96
N PHE A 15 -23.38 -2.68 -18.03
CA PHE A 15 -22.62 -3.92 -18.13
C PHE A 15 -21.10 -3.66 -18.14
N ILE A 16 -20.64 -2.64 -18.89
CA ILE A 16 -19.23 -2.26 -18.92
C ILE A 16 -18.76 -1.81 -17.53
N ARG A 17 -19.56 -1.00 -16.80
CA ARG A 17 -19.26 -0.61 -15.42
C ARG A 17 -19.25 -1.80 -14.46
N HIS A 18 -20.17 -2.76 -14.64
CA HIS A 18 -20.22 -3.95 -13.78
C HIS A 18 -19.00 -4.86 -13.98
N ILE A 19 -18.52 -5.02 -15.22
CA ILE A 19 -17.31 -5.77 -15.55
C ILE A 19 -16.05 -5.07 -14.99
N GLN A 20 -15.94 -3.75 -15.10
CA GLN A 20 -14.82 -2.97 -14.54
C GLN A 20 -14.80 -2.99 -13.00
N SER A 21 -15.96 -2.87 -12.34
CA SER A 21 -16.11 -3.00 -10.88
C SER A 21 -15.79 -4.41 -10.36
N GLN A 22 -16.07 -5.45 -11.15
CA GLN A 22 -15.65 -6.83 -10.86
C GLN A 22 -14.12 -6.99 -10.91
N ASP A 23 -13.42 -6.26 -11.77
CA ASP A 23 -11.96 -6.35 -11.95
C ASP A 23 -11.21 -5.88 -10.69
N CYS A 24 -11.55 -4.71 -10.12
CA CYS A 24 -10.96 -4.24 -8.86
C CYS A 24 -11.24 -5.16 -7.65
N THR A 25 -12.40 -5.81 -7.61
CA THR A 25 -12.77 -6.74 -6.52
C THR A 25 -11.98 -8.05 -6.63
N LEU A 26 -11.79 -8.57 -7.84
CA LEU A 26 -10.92 -9.71 -8.13
C LEU A 26 -9.44 -9.36 -7.86
N GLN A 27 -9.02 -8.14 -8.22
CA GLN A 27 -7.68 -7.61 -7.96
C GLN A 27 -7.40 -7.42 -6.46
N ASN A 28 -8.40 -7.14 -5.62
CA ASN A 28 -8.24 -7.12 -4.16
C ASN A 28 -7.80 -8.50 -3.60
N VAL A 29 -8.33 -9.60 -4.13
CA VAL A 29 -7.90 -10.96 -3.76
C VAL A 29 -6.45 -11.19 -4.17
N ARG A 30 -6.10 -10.81 -5.41
CA ARG A 30 -4.71 -10.87 -5.89
C ARG A 30 -3.76 -10.04 -5.04
N LEU A 31 -4.14 -8.81 -4.71
CA LEU A 31 -3.37 -7.89 -3.87
C LEU A 31 -3.12 -8.47 -2.47
N SER A 32 -4.13 -9.10 -1.87
CA SER A 32 -4.00 -9.83 -0.61
C SER A 32 -2.99 -10.99 -0.72
N THR A 33 -3.07 -11.77 -1.80
CA THR A 33 -2.19 -12.91 -2.06
C THR A 33 -0.74 -12.46 -2.24
N VAL A 34 -0.47 -11.50 -3.13
CA VAL A 34 0.90 -11.00 -3.35
C VAL A 34 1.44 -10.32 -2.09
N THR A 35 0.59 -9.65 -1.29
CA THR A 35 1.05 -9.00 -0.05
C THR A 35 1.43 -10.05 1.00
N LYS A 36 0.71 -11.17 1.07
CA LYS A 36 1.09 -12.30 1.93
C LYS A 36 2.43 -12.88 1.49
N GLU A 37 2.68 -12.99 0.19
CA GLU A 37 3.96 -13.49 -0.33
C GLU A 37 5.10 -12.53 -0.01
N ASN A 38 4.92 -11.22 -0.21
CA ASN A 38 5.89 -10.22 0.24
C ASN A 38 6.21 -10.32 1.74
N VAL A 39 5.20 -10.51 2.61
CA VAL A 39 5.43 -10.75 4.04
C VAL A 39 6.17 -12.06 4.28
N ARG A 40 5.85 -13.11 3.53
CA ARG A 40 6.53 -14.41 3.61
C ARG A 40 7.99 -14.28 3.21
N LEU A 41 8.29 -13.62 2.10
CA LEU A 41 9.64 -13.31 1.65
C LEU A 41 10.40 -12.47 2.69
N LEU A 42 9.80 -11.38 3.15
CA LEU A 42 10.37 -10.55 4.22
C LEU A 42 10.59 -11.33 5.52
N SER A 43 9.93 -12.48 5.70
CA SER A 43 10.14 -13.39 6.83
C SER A 43 11.17 -14.47 6.55
N SER A 44 11.17 -15.07 5.36
CA SER A 44 12.03 -16.20 4.99
C SER A 44 13.50 -15.80 4.97
N VAL A 45 13.80 -14.54 4.65
CA VAL A 45 15.18 -14.01 4.70
C VAL A 45 15.52 -13.36 6.03
N SER A 46 14.52 -13.14 6.90
CA SER A 46 14.75 -12.72 8.27
C SER A 46 14.97 -13.94 9.18
N ASN A 47 16.19 -14.48 9.18
CA ASN A 47 16.71 -15.11 10.40
C ASN A 47 16.39 -14.18 11.59
N PRO A 48 16.04 -14.71 12.78
CA PRO A 48 15.71 -13.90 13.94
C PRO A 48 16.76 -12.81 14.14
N LEU A 49 16.30 -11.59 14.42
CA LEU A 49 17.17 -10.42 14.53
C LEU A 49 18.34 -10.75 15.47
N PRO A 50 19.60 -10.81 14.99
CA PRO A 50 20.69 -11.27 15.84
C PRO A 50 20.85 -10.38 17.06
N LEU A 51 21.21 -10.95 18.22
CA LEU A 51 21.31 -10.20 19.48
C LEU A 51 22.21 -8.96 19.36
N ARG A 52 23.28 -9.04 18.55
CA ARG A 52 24.16 -7.92 18.23
C ARG A 52 23.44 -6.72 17.59
N CYS A 53 22.37 -6.95 16.85
CA CYS A 53 21.60 -5.93 16.17
C CYS A 53 20.54 -5.27 17.06
N LEU A 54 20.23 -5.84 18.23
CA LEU A 54 19.21 -5.27 19.14
C LEU A 54 19.58 -3.86 19.61
N ARG A 55 20.88 -3.57 19.75
CA ARG A 55 21.37 -2.24 20.16
C ARG A 55 21.16 -1.16 19.09
N GLU A 56 20.88 -1.56 17.85
CA GLU A 56 20.66 -0.64 16.74
C GLU A 56 19.17 -0.40 16.43
N ILE A 57 18.26 -1.07 17.16
CA ILE A 57 16.81 -0.93 16.97
C ILE A 57 16.42 0.53 17.08
N LYS A 58 15.66 0.99 16.09
CA LYS A 58 15.13 2.34 16.02
C LYS A 58 13.63 2.29 15.85
N ALA A 59 12.92 3.05 16.67
CA ALA A 59 11.52 3.34 16.43
C ALA A 59 11.43 4.40 15.32
N PHE A 60 10.98 4.01 14.12
CA PHE A 60 10.81 4.95 13.00
C PHE A 60 9.52 5.76 13.11
N GLY A 61 8.57 5.32 13.94
CA GLY A 61 7.32 6.01 14.20
C GLY A 61 6.41 5.99 12.98
N LEU A 62 5.90 4.81 12.62
CA LEU A 62 4.88 4.67 11.58
C LEU A 62 3.68 5.57 11.95
N PRO A 63 3.27 6.52 11.08
CA PRO A 63 2.26 7.50 11.45
C PRO A 63 0.91 6.85 11.76
N GLN A 64 0.38 7.10 12.96
CA GLN A 64 -0.86 6.47 13.42
C GLN A 64 -2.11 7.07 12.78
N ASN A 65 -2.07 8.34 12.36
CA ASN A 65 -3.15 8.99 11.62
C ASN A 65 -3.46 8.26 10.30
N ILE A 66 -2.44 7.66 9.68
CA ILE A 66 -2.59 6.81 8.50
C ILE A 66 -3.34 5.53 8.89
N LEU A 67 -3.10 4.98 10.08
CA LEU A 67 -3.75 3.75 10.56
C LEU A 67 -5.19 3.98 11.04
N SER A 68 -5.53 5.19 11.50
CA SER A 68 -6.87 5.53 12.00
C SER A 68 -7.80 6.06 10.91
N TYR A 69 -7.34 6.99 10.07
CA TYR A 69 -8.19 7.60 9.04
C TYR A 69 -8.53 6.63 7.91
N SER A 70 -7.56 5.82 7.52
CA SER A 70 -7.73 4.83 6.45
C SER A 70 -8.79 3.76 6.80
N GLN A 71 -9.11 3.54 8.09
CA GLN A 71 -10.22 2.68 8.51
C GLN A 71 -11.59 3.08 7.96
N HIS A 72 -11.76 4.35 7.58
CA HIS A 72 -13.06 4.89 7.18
C HIS A 72 -13.28 4.90 5.66
N VAL A 73 -12.22 4.81 4.85
CA VAL A 73 -12.30 4.94 3.39
C VAL A 73 -11.33 3.96 2.70
N GLU A 74 -11.87 2.93 2.04
CA GLU A 74 -11.09 1.87 1.37
C GLU A 74 -10.14 2.41 0.28
N ARG A 75 -10.58 3.41 -0.46
CA ARG A 75 -9.73 4.11 -1.46
C ARG A 75 -8.51 4.74 -0.81
N ASP A 76 -8.68 5.36 0.35
CA ASP A 76 -7.60 6.07 1.03
C ASP A 76 -6.56 5.07 1.57
N ILE A 77 -6.97 3.86 1.97
CA ILE A 77 -6.05 2.74 2.27
C ILE A 77 -5.25 2.33 1.04
N LYS A 78 -5.91 2.17 -0.13
CA LYS A 78 -5.24 1.77 -1.37
C LYS A 78 -4.23 2.82 -1.83
N GLU A 79 -4.55 4.11 -1.77
CA GLU A 79 -3.60 5.18 -2.11
C GLU A 79 -2.40 5.20 -1.15
N VAL A 80 -2.63 5.08 0.15
CA VAL A 80 -1.55 4.99 1.15
C VAL A 80 -0.66 3.79 0.90
N PHE A 81 -1.25 2.63 0.59
CA PHE A 81 -0.46 1.42 0.35
C PHE A 81 0.34 1.48 -0.95
N TYR A 82 -0.21 2.13 -1.98
CA TYR A 82 0.53 2.44 -3.19
C TYR A 82 1.80 3.23 -2.86
N ASP A 83 1.68 4.27 -2.03
CA ASP A 83 2.85 5.05 -1.60
C ASP A 83 3.84 4.20 -0.77
N ILE A 84 3.36 3.29 0.09
CA ILE A 84 4.21 2.33 0.83
C ILE A 84 5.01 1.44 -0.12
N ILE A 85 4.37 0.88 -1.16
CA ILE A 85 5.03 0.02 -2.15
C ILE A 85 6.12 0.79 -2.89
N ILE A 86 5.84 2.02 -3.34
CA ILE A 86 6.82 2.86 -4.03
C ILE A 86 8.04 3.10 -3.14
N GLN A 87 7.81 3.45 -1.88
CA GLN A 87 8.89 3.74 -0.95
C GLN A 87 9.71 2.49 -0.60
N ALA A 88 9.06 1.34 -0.41
CA ALA A 88 9.74 0.06 -0.22
C ALA A 88 10.58 -0.32 -1.45
N PHE A 89 10.02 -0.20 -2.65
CA PHE A 89 10.73 -0.48 -3.90
C PHE A 89 11.98 0.39 -4.04
N ASN A 90 11.88 1.69 -3.73
CA ASN A 90 13.02 2.60 -3.76
C ASN A 90 14.12 2.20 -2.77
N ILE A 91 13.75 1.81 -1.56
CA ILE A 91 14.70 1.33 -0.54
C ILE A 91 15.43 0.08 -1.03
N PHE A 92 14.72 -0.95 -1.49
CA PHE A 92 15.34 -2.19 -1.97
C PHE A 92 16.11 -2.00 -3.27
N SER A 93 15.74 -1.04 -4.11
CA SER A 93 16.46 -0.73 -5.36
C SER A 93 17.82 -0.09 -5.13
N ARG A 94 17.97 0.68 -4.05
CA ARG A 94 19.25 1.32 -3.66
C ARG A 94 20.22 0.38 -2.94
N HIS A 95 19.78 -0.84 -2.65
CA HIS A 95 20.60 -1.84 -2.02
C HIS A 95 21.71 -2.32 -2.98
N THR A 96 22.98 -2.23 -2.59
CA THR A 96 24.14 -2.65 -3.38
C THR A 96 24.54 -4.11 -3.14
N SER A 97 25.24 -4.73 -4.09
CA SER A 97 25.63 -6.15 -4.11
C SER A 97 26.58 -6.58 -2.98
N ASP A 98 27.21 -5.64 -2.28
CA ASP A 98 28.15 -5.91 -1.18
C ASP A 98 27.50 -6.41 0.12
N SER A 99 26.18 -6.59 0.11
CA SER A 99 25.44 -7.03 1.28
C SER A 99 25.45 -8.55 1.46
N THR A 100 25.13 -8.96 2.69
CA THR A 100 24.81 -10.33 3.13
C THR A 100 23.59 -11.01 2.50
N TRP A 101 22.86 -10.38 1.57
CA TRP A 101 21.64 -10.95 0.98
C TRP A 101 21.95 -11.78 -0.26
N LYS A 102 21.25 -12.90 -0.44
CA LYS A 102 21.26 -13.63 -1.71
C LYS A 102 20.60 -12.75 -2.77
N GLU A 103 21.32 -12.48 -3.86
CA GLU A 103 20.87 -11.64 -4.97
C GLU A 103 19.48 -12.06 -5.50
N GLU A 104 19.24 -13.36 -5.60
CA GLU A 104 17.97 -13.98 -6.00
C GLU A 104 16.77 -13.42 -5.21
N TYR A 105 16.92 -13.22 -3.91
CA TYR A 105 15.84 -12.74 -3.07
C TYR A 105 15.51 -11.26 -3.31
N LEU A 106 16.53 -10.42 -3.46
CA LEU A 106 16.31 -9.00 -3.73
C LEU A 106 15.65 -8.81 -5.09
N THR A 107 16.03 -9.62 -6.06
CA THR A 107 15.38 -9.69 -7.36
C THR A 107 13.92 -10.10 -7.22
N GLN A 108 13.62 -11.13 -6.42
CA GLN A 108 12.24 -11.56 -6.18
C GLN A 108 11.40 -10.46 -5.51
N ILE A 109 11.88 -9.85 -4.42
CA ILE A 109 11.17 -8.75 -3.76
C ILE A 109 10.93 -7.57 -4.71
N LYS A 110 11.92 -7.18 -5.51
CA LYS A 110 11.76 -6.09 -6.47
C LYS A 110 10.69 -6.42 -7.51
N SER A 111 10.69 -7.65 -8.02
CA SER A 111 9.68 -8.14 -8.97
C SER A 111 8.28 -8.12 -8.36
N GLU A 112 8.10 -8.67 -7.16
CA GLU A 112 6.80 -8.71 -6.49
C GLU A 112 6.28 -7.30 -6.15
N LEU A 113 7.14 -6.39 -5.69
CA LEU A 113 6.77 -4.99 -5.46
C LEU A 113 6.39 -4.27 -6.75
N ALA A 114 7.08 -4.54 -7.86
CA ALA A 114 6.74 -3.98 -9.16
C ALA A 114 5.38 -4.48 -9.66
N GLU A 115 5.10 -5.78 -9.52
CA GLU A 115 3.82 -6.39 -9.86
C GLU A 115 2.68 -5.78 -9.03
N GLN A 116 2.87 -5.66 -7.71
CA GLN A 116 1.88 -5.03 -6.82
C GLN A 116 1.60 -3.57 -7.15
N ARG A 117 2.65 -2.82 -7.50
CA ARG A 117 2.55 -1.43 -7.89
C ARG A 117 1.64 -1.29 -9.11
N GLU A 118 1.87 -2.10 -10.14
CA GLU A 118 1.11 -2.05 -11.39
C GLU A 118 -0.38 -2.34 -11.16
N TYR A 119 -0.70 -3.37 -10.38
CA TYR A 119 -2.10 -3.67 -10.04
C TYR A 119 -2.79 -2.55 -9.29
N LEU A 120 -2.12 -2.00 -8.28
CA LEU A 120 -2.74 -0.96 -7.45
C LEU A 120 -2.88 0.36 -8.22
N GLU A 121 -1.95 0.65 -9.13
CA GLU A 121 -2.05 1.79 -10.05
C GLU A 121 -3.28 1.65 -10.96
N GLN A 122 -3.52 0.45 -11.51
CA GLN A 122 -4.70 0.17 -12.35
C GLN A 122 -6.00 0.32 -11.55
N CYS A 123 -6.10 -0.31 -10.37
CA CYS A 123 -7.25 -0.19 -9.46
C CYS A 123 -7.60 1.27 -9.17
N LEU A 124 -6.61 2.08 -8.78
CA LEU A 124 -6.80 3.48 -8.42
C LEU A 124 -7.25 4.33 -9.62
N LYS A 125 -6.80 4.01 -10.84
CA LYS A 125 -7.23 4.70 -12.07
C LYS A 125 -8.69 4.39 -12.41
N GLU A 126 -9.12 3.15 -12.23
CA GLU A 126 -10.50 2.71 -12.49
C GLU A 126 -11.49 3.35 -11.51
N GLU A 127 -11.19 3.31 -10.20
CA GLU A 127 -12.03 3.95 -9.18
C GLU A 127 -12.18 5.48 -9.39
N LYS A 128 -11.13 6.15 -9.89
CA LYS A 128 -11.18 7.58 -10.24
C LYS A 128 -12.08 7.88 -11.43
N LYS A 129 -12.16 6.96 -12.41
CA LYS A 129 -13.04 7.12 -13.59
C LYS A 129 -14.51 6.92 -13.20
N GLU A 130 -14.81 5.97 -12.33
CA GLU A 130 -16.18 5.73 -11.84
C GLU A 130 -16.72 6.90 -11.00
N ASN A 131 -15.87 7.51 -10.16
CA ASN A 131 -16.27 8.64 -9.33
C ASN A 131 -16.60 9.92 -10.10
N LYS A 132 -15.97 10.16 -11.26
CA LYS A 132 -16.31 11.31 -12.14
C LYS A 132 -17.74 11.23 -12.67
N GLY A 133 -18.34 10.04 -12.75
CA GLY A 133 -19.73 9.87 -13.16
C GLY A 133 -20.76 10.04 -12.04
N MET A 134 -20.32 10.20 -10.78
CA MET A 134 -21.17 10.34 -9.57
C MET A 134 -21.03 11.73 -8.92
N GLN A 135 -20.16 12.59 -9.45
CA GLN A 135 -19.80 13.90 -8.88
C GLN A 135 -20.90 14.97 -8.95
N GLU A 136 -22.09 14.68 -9.46
CA GLU A 136 -23.21 15.63 -9.44
C GLU A 136 -23.97 15.67 -8.11
N MET A 137 -23.65 14.83 -7.10
CA MET A 137 -24.46 14.79 -5.86
C MET A 137 -23.71 14.47 -4.54
N LYS A 138 -22.48 14.94 -4.33
CA LYS A 138 -21.86 14.86 -2.99
C LYS A 138 -21.46 16.24 -2.46
N THR A 139 -21.95 16.53 -1.26
CA THR A 139 -21.86 17.79 -0.53
C THR A 139 -20.41 18.24 -0.35
N HIS A 140 -20.13 19.49 -0.71
CA HIS A 140 -18.81 20.12 -0.82
C HIS A 140 -17.94 20.11 0.47
N GLU A 141 -18.53 19.84 1.65
CA GLU A 141 -17.85 19.99 2.94
C GLU A 141 -17.11 18.71 3.42
N LEU A 142 -17.61 17.51 3.10
CA LEU A 142 -16.98 16.23 3.46
C LEU A 142 -15.77 15.91 2.56
N GLU A 143 -15.81 16.34 1.30
CA GLU A 143 -14.70 16.12 0.37
C GLU A 143 -13.48 16.98 0.71
N HIS A 144 -13.68 18.23 1.16
CA HIS A 144 -12.58 19.13 1.51
C HIS A 144 -11.79 18.63 2.74
N SER A 145 -12.49 18.14 3.77
CA SER A 145 -11.85 17.57 4.96
C SER A 145 -11.14 16.25 4.64
N GLY A 146 -11.71 15.38 3.81
CA GLY A 146 -11.09 14.10 3.43
C GLY A 146 -9.82 14.28 2.60
N VAL A 147 -9.85 15.18 1.61
CA VAL A 147 -8.68 15.50 0.76
C VAL A 147 -7.52 16.04 1.61
N GLN A 148 -7.80 16.89 2.59
CA GLN A 148 -6.79 17.46 3.47
C GLN A 148 -6.14 16.40 4.37
N VAL A 149 -6.90 15.43 4.89
CA VAL A 149 -6.38 14.35 5.73
C VAL A 149 -5.55 13.33 4.94
N VAL A 150 -5.95 13.00 3.71
CA VAL A 150 -5.14 12.16 2.80
C VAL A 150 -3.80 12.84 2.50
N GLN A 151 -3.82 14.14 2.22
CA GLN A 151 -2.59 14.88 1.92
C GLN A 151 -1.63 14.93 3.12
N GLN A 152 -2.15 15.17 4.33
CA GLN A 152 -1.37 15.12 5.56
C GLN A 152 -0.80 13.72 5.83
N SER A 153 -1.58 12.67 5.54
CA SER A 153 -1.16 11.28 5.63
C SER A 153 0.01 10.97 4.70
N LYS A 154 -0.05 11.42 3.45
CA LYS A 154 1.06 11.26 2.47
C LYS A 154 2.33 11.99 2.90
N LEU A 155 2.22 13.20 3.43
CA LEU A 155 3.36 13.95 3.95
C LEU A 155 4.00 13.25 5.15
N ALA A 156 3.19 12.77 6.10
CA ALA A 156 3.67 12.02 7.25
C ALA A 156 4.37 10.72 6.83
N LEU A 157 3.82 10.02 5.83
CA LEU A 157 4.41 8.79 5.27
C LEU A 157 5.76 9.08 4.60
N ARG A 158 5.85 10.17 3.84
CA ARG A 158 7.12 10.61 3.23
C ARG A 158 8.17 10.88 4.30
N GLY A 159 7.82 11.61 5.35
CA GLY A 159 8.72 11.87 6.48
C GLY A 159 9.15 10.59 7.21
N TYR A 160 8.25 9.62 7.34
CA TYR A 160 8.54 8.30 7.92
C TYR A 160 9.59 7.53 7.12
N PHE A 161 9.41 7.39 5.81
CA PHE A 161 10.40 6.70 4.96
C PHE A 161 11.71 7.47 4.84
N GLN A 162 11.69 8.79 4.90
CA GLN A 162 12.92 9.59 4.96
C GLN A 162 13.73 9.28 6.23
N ARG A 163 13.08 9.06 7.38
CA ARG A 163 13.78 8.60 8.60
C ARG A 163 14.42 7.22 8.45
N ILE A 164 13.77 6.32 7.70
CA ILE A 164 14.30 4.99 7.37
C ILE A 164 15.53 5.11 6.48
N GLU A 165 15.45 5.91 5.41
CA GLU A 165 16.59 6.14 4.52
C GLU A 165 17.78 6.80 5.23
N ASN A 166 17.52 7.81 6.06
CA ASN A 166 18.57 8.45 6.85
C ASN A 166 19.22 7.48 7.82
N TYR A 167 18.44 6.62 8.48
CA TYR A 167 19.00 5.57 9.35
C TYR A 167 19.91 4.59 8.60
N LEU A 168 19.54 4.16 7.40
CA LEU A 168 20.40 3.31 6.57
C LEU A 168 21.73 4.02 6.26
N LYS A 169 21.69 5.32 5.91
CA LYS A 169 22.89 6.12 5.67
C LYS A 169 23.74 6.27 6.93
N ASP A 170 23.13 6.63 8.06
CA ASP A 170 23.82 6.82 9.35
C ASP A 170 24.53 5.53 9.80
N LYS A 171 23.90 4.38 9.55
CA LYS A 171 24.46 3.06 9.85
C LYS A 171 25.32 2.50 8.73
N LYS A 172 25.65 3.30 7.71
CA LYS A 172 26.48 2.91 6.57
C LYS A 172 26.01 1.62 5.90
N TYR A 173 24.69 1.43 5.82
CA TYR A 173 24.06 0.26 5.22
C TYR A 173 24.53 -1.06 5.84
N SER A 174 24.82 -1.07 7.14
CA SER A 174 25.27 -2.26 7.85
C SER A 174 24.25 -3.40 7.77
N TYR A 175 24.74 -4.62 8.02
CA TYR A 175 23.89 -5.81 8.16
C TYR A 175 22.72 -5.59 9.13
N CYS A 176 23.00 -5.03 10.31
CA CYS A 176 21.98 -4.80 11.33
C CYS A 176 20.96 -3.74 10.89
N ALA A 177 21.41 -2.69 10.22
CA ALA A 177 20.53 -1.67 9.69
C ALA A 177 19.53 -2.24 8.66
N TRP A 178 20.03 -3.06 7.72
CA TRP A 178 19.16 -3.73 6.74
C TRP A 178 18.18 -4.70 7.40
N LYS A 179 18.61 -5.47 8.40
CA LYS A 179 17.71 -6.34 9.17
C LYS A 179 16.59 -5.56 9.85
N ILE A 180 16.92 -4.42 10.44
CA ILE A 180 15.93 -3.56 11.13
C ILE A 180 14.96 -2.94 10.13
N VAL A 181 15.45 -2.45 8.98
CA VAL A 181 14.58 -1.94 7.92
C VAL A 181 13.69 -3.03 7.34
N GLN A 182 14.19 -4.26 7.14
CA GLN A 182 13.37 -5.38 6.70
C GLN A 182 12.18 -5.63 7.65
N VAL A 183 12.44 -5.64 8.97
CA VAL A 183 11.40 -5.80 9.99
C VAL A 183 10.37 -4.66 9.92
N GLU A 184 10.83 -3.43 9.74
CA GLU A 184 9.93 -2.27 9.67
C GLU A 184 9.10 -2.26 8.37
N ILE A 185 9.67 -2.63 7.22
CA ILE A 185 8.91 -2.79 5.98
C ILE A 185 7.89 -3.93 6.11
N LYS A 186 8.29 -5.08 6.67
CA LYS A 186 7.36 -6.19 6.94
C LYS A 186 6.18 -5.72 7.80
N ARG A 187 6.44 -4.88 8.80
CA ARG A 187 5.41 -4.29 9.65
C ARG A 187 4.42 -3.44 8.84
N CYS A 188 4.88 -2.61 7.89
CA CYS A 188 3.99 -1.86 6.98
C CYS A 188 3.05 -2.78 6.18
N PHE A 189 3.59 -3.87 5.61
CA PHE A 189 2.82 -4.82 4.80
C PHE A 189 1.83 -5.61 5.66
N PHE A 190 2.21 -5.96 6.89
CA PHE A 190 1.30 -6.60 7.84
C PHE A 190 0.11 -5.70 8.22
N TYR A 191 0.35 -4.39 8.41
CA TYR A 191 -0.74 -3.44 8.64
C TYR A 191 -1.72 -3.43 7.48
N PHE A 192 -1.23 -3.35 6.25
CA PHE A 192 -2.10 -3.37 5.07
C PHE A 192 -2.92 -4.68 4.95
N LEU A 193 -2.29 -5.84 5.20
CA LEU A 193 -3.02 -7.12 5.24
C LEU A 193 -4.13 -7.12 6.30
N LYS A 194 -3.89 -6.51 7.46
CA LYS A 194 -4.91 -6.37 8.50
C LYS A 194 -6.09 -5.54 8.00
N PHE A 195 -5.82 -4.47 7.24
CA PHE A 195 -6.87 -3.63 6.66
C PHE A 195 -7.66 -4.32 5.55
N ILE A 196 -7.02 -5.03 4.62
CA ILE A 196 -7.74 -5.80 3.59
C ILE A 196 -8.61 -6.90 4.20
N LYS A 197 -8.16 -7.55 5.28
CA LYS A 197 -8.88 -8.64 5.92
C LYS A 197 -10.07 -8.22 6.79
N LEU A 198 -10.23 -6.92 7.09
CA LEU A 198 -11.36 -6.47 7.89
C LEU A 198 -12.66 -6.61 7.06
N PRO A 199 -13.59 -7.50 7.47
CA PRO A 199 -14.92 -7.52 6.86
C PRO A 199 -15.56 -6.16 7.10
N ARG A 200 -16.17 -5.56 6.06
CA ARG A 200 -17.03 -4.39 6.24
C ARG A 200 -18.08 -4.74 7.31
N GLY A 201 -17.96 -4.15 8.50
CA GLY A 201 -18.93 -4.34 9.58
C GLY A 201 -18.36 -4.23 11.00
N ASN A 202 -17.12 -4.64 11.25
CA ASN A 202 -16.59 -4.62 12.62
C ASN A 202 -15.72 -3.39 12.85
N LYS A 203 -16.38 -2.28 13.22
CA LYS A 203 -15.74 -1.19 13.96
C LYS A 203 -15.22 -1.75 15.27
N VAL A 204 -13.91 -2.00 15.35
CA VAL A 204 -13.25 -2.25 16.63
C VAL A 204 -12.87 -0.89 17.18
N TYR A 205 -13.68 -0.38 18.10
CA TYR A 205 -13.29 0.71 18.97
C TYR A 205 -12.23 0.18 19.95
N PHE A 206 -11.13 0.92 20.10
CA PHE A 206 -10.23 0.80 21.24
C PHE A 206 -10.73 1.72 22.35
#